data_AF-A0A959IUB4-F1
#
_entry.id   AF-A0A959IUB4-F1
#
_cell.length_a   1.000
_cell.length_b   1.000
_cell.length_c   1.000
_cell.angle_alpha   90.00
_cell.angle_beta   90.00
_cell.angle_gamma   90.00
#
_symmetry.space_group_name_H-M   'P 1'
#
loop_
_entity.id
_entity.type
_entity.pdbx_description
1 polymer ?
#
loop_
_entity_poly.entity_id
_entity_poly.type
_entity_poly.pdbx_seq_one_letter_code
_entity_poly.pdbx_strand_id
1 'polypeptide(L)'
;NIFINNYRKKMKANTIMDSTDNLYYINSGSVTIANTGDSNILMKELTSMIEGLDESIKIPFLMHYQGYKYQEIADHFDLPLGTVKSRIFFARKELKALISKRYGQLRRKS
;
A
#
# COMPACT_ATOMS: atom_id res chain seq x y z
N ASN A 1 -17.06 1.88 -10.41
CA ASN A 1 -15.77 2.12 -11.14
C ASN A 1 -15.01 3.41 -10.81
N ILE A 2 -15.51 4.32 -9.95
CA ILE A 2 -14.84 5.62 -9.70
C ILE A 2 -13.53 5.47 -8.90
N PHE A 3 -13.47 4.50 -7.98
CA PHE A 3 -12.32 4.26 -7.11
C PHE A 3 -11.05 3.80 -7.85
N ILE A 4 -11.18 2.80 -8.74
CA ILE A 4 -10.07 2.27 -9.54
C ILE A 4 -9.43 3.38 -10.39
N ASN A 5 -10.26 4.27 -10.94
CA ASN A 5 -9.80 5.40 -11.74
C ASN A 5 -9.05 6.45 -10.89
N ASN A 6 -9.55 6.77 -9.70
CA ASN A 6 -8.91 7.72 -8.79
C ASN A 6 -7.59 7.20 -8.21
N TYR A 7 -7.48 5.88 -7.97
CA TYR A 7 -6.24 5.24 -7.52
C TYR A 7 -5.09 5.45 -8.52
N ARG A 8 -5.31 5.13 -9.80
CA ARG A 8 -4.29 5.30 -10.86
C ARG A 8 -3.83 6.75 -10.99
N LYS A 9 -4.73 7.69 -10.75
CA LYS A 9 -4.43 9.14 -10.77
C LYS A 9 -3.62 9.57 -9.54
N LYS A 10 -3.97 9.11 -8.33
CA LYS A 10 -3.23 9.42 -7.09
C LYS A 10 -1.83 8.80 -7.06
N MET A 11 -1.65 7.58 -7.57
CA MET A 11 -0.33 6.94 -7.69
C MET A 11 0.62 7.73 -8.60
N LYS A 12 0.10 8.41 -9.64
CA LYS A 12 0.89 9.31 -10.48
C LYS A 12 1.13 10.68 -9.83
N ALA A 13 0.28 11.09 -8.89
CA ALA A 13 0.33 12.43 -8.29
C ALA A 13 1.29 12.54 -7.11
N ASN A 14 1.58 11.45 -6.39
CA ASN A 14 2.36 11.38 -5.15
C ASN A 14 1.88 12.35 -4.04
N THR A 15 1.97 11.89 -2.80
CA THR A 15 1.68 12.65 -1.56
C THR A 15 0.19 12.82 -1.23
N ILE A 16 -0.25 12.20 -0.13
CA ILE A 16 -0.92 12.86 1.00
C ILE A 16 -0.94 11.86 2.17
N MET A 17 -0.21 12.28 3.22
CA MET A 17 -0.27 11.95 4.64
C MET A 17 -1.18 10.80 5.10
N ASP A 18 -0.55 9.69 5.51
CA ASP A 18 -1.14 8.66 6.36
C ASP A 18 -0.87 9.04 7.82
N SER A 19 -1.92 9.36 8.59
CA SER A 19 -1.84 9.69 10.03
C SER A 19 -2.05 8.49 10.94
N THR A 20 -1.82 7.26 10.47
CA THR A 20 -1.99 6.05 11.29
C THR A 20 -0.77 5.14 11.22
N ASP A 21 0.18 5.30 12.16
CA ASP A 21 1.25 4.36 12.59
C ASP A 21 2.06 3.57 11.54
N ASN A 22 1.89 3.85 10.25
CA ASN A 22 2.44 3.05 9.14
C ASN A 22 3.67 3.69 8.50
N LEU A 23 4.24 4.68 9.19
CA LEU A 23 5.33 5.51 8.69
C LEU A 23 6.63 4.72 8.45
N TYR A 24 6.78 3.53 9.04
CA TYR A 24 8.07 2.85 9.03
C TYR A 24 8.42 2.15 7.71
N TYR A 25 7.46 1.68 6.90
CA TYR A 25 7.79 0.94 5.66
C TYR A 25 7.67 1.76 4.38
N ILE A 26 6.74 2.73 4.32
CA ILE A 26 6.58 3.58 3.14
C ILE A 26 7.59 4.74 3.15
N ASN A 27 7.94 5.25 4.35
CA ASN A 27 9.00 6.26 4.49
C ASN A 27 10.37 5.69 4.84
N SER A 28 10.59 4.40 5.10
CA SER A 28 11.99 3.90 5.19
C SER A 28 12.69 3.83 3.82
N GLY A 29 11.97 4.10 2.73
CA GLY A 29 12.56 4.51 1.45
C GLY A 29 13.10 5.96 1.44
N SER A 30 12.93 6.72 2.54
CA SER A 30 13.68 7.95 2.81
C SER A 30 15.09 7.67 3.34
N VAL A 31 15.67 6.51 3.00
CA VAL A 31 17.12 6.50 2.78
C VAL A 31 17.34 7.35 1.54
N THR A 32 17.76 8.59 1.81
CA THR A 32 18.50 9.49 0.95
C THR A 32 19.41 8.72 -0.02
N ILE A 33 18.91 8.25 -1.17
CA ILE A 33 19.69 7.64 -2.24
C ILE A 33 19.05 8.11 -3.55
N ALA A 34 19.43 9.30 -4.01
CA ALA A 34 20.40 9.42 -5.09
C ALA A 34 19.95 8.66 -6.34
N ASN A 35 19.40 9.42 -7.30
CA ASN A 35 19.08 9.05 -8.69
C ASN A 35 17.60 8.69 -8.97
N THR A 36 16.93 9.60 -9.68
CA THR A 36 15.51 9.57 -10.09
C THR A 36 15.09 8.31 -10.85
N GLY A 37 16.04 7.54 -11.40
CA GLY A 37 15.79 6.26 -12.07
C GLY A 37 15.36 5.14 -11.12
N ASP A 38 16.04 5.00 -9.99
CA ASP A 38 15.82 3.88 -9.05
C ASP A 38 14.51 4.05 -8.27
N SER A 39 14.16 5.29 -7.91
CA SER A 39 12.87 5.61 -7.28
C SER A 39 11.66 5.28 -8.16
N ASN A 40 11.77 5.50 -9.47
CA ASN A 40 10.71 5.15 -10.43
C ASN A 40 10.54 3.63 -10.58
N ILE A 41 11.65 2.88 -10.52
CA ILE A 41 11.62 1.41 -10.56
C ILE A 41 10.97 0.87 -9.29
N LEU A 42 11.42 1.32 -8.11
CA LEU A 42 10.84 0.93 -6.82
C LEU A 42 9.34 1.19 -6.76
N MET A 43 8.89 2.36 -7.22
CA MET A 43 7.46 2.69 -7.21
C MET A 43 6.65 1.80 -8.16
N LYS A 44 7.18 1.47 -9.35
CA LYS A 44 6.54 0.51 -10.27
C LYS A 44 6.44 -0.89 -9.67
N GLU A 45 7.50 -1.34 -8.99
CA GLU A 45 7.52 -2.65 -8.33
C GLU A 45 6.51 -2.72 -7.19
N LEU A 46 6.43 -1.69 -6.33
CA LEU A 46 5.43 -1.61 -5.26
C LEU A 46 4.01 -1.59 -5.82
N THR A 47 3.78 -0.82 -6.88
CA THR A 47 2.47 -0.78 -7.56
C THR A 47 2.08 -2.17 -8.06
N SER A 48 3.01 -2.88 -8.71
CA SER A 48 2.77 -4.24 -9.19
C SER A 48 2.49 -5.24 -8.05
N MET A 49 3.18 -5.12 -6.91
CA MET A 49 2.90 -5.94 -5.73
C MET A 49 1.49 -5.69 -5.18
N ILE A 50 1.08 -4.42 -5.11
CA ILE A 50 -0.26 -4.05 -4.66
C ILE A 50 -1.32 -4.57 -5.62
N GLU A 51 -1.10 -4.46 -6.93
CA GLU A 51 -2.03 -4.96 -7.95
C GLU A 51 -2.24 -6.48 -7.85
N GLY A 52 -1.18 -7.21 -7.46
CA GLY A 52 -1.20 -8.66 -7.24
C GLY A 52 -1.91 -9.12 -5.97
N LEU A 53 -2.28 -8.21 -5.06
CA LEU A 53 -3.08 -8.57 -3.88
C LEU A 53 -4.52 -8.92 -4.29
N ASP A 54 -5.10 -9.86 -3.54
CA ASP A 54 -6.51 -10.23 -3.66
C ASP A 54 -7.42 -9.00 -3.49
N GLU A 55 -8.48 -8.90 -4.32
CA GLU A 55 -9.34 -7.71 -4.31
C GLU A 55 -10.03 -7.48 -2.96
N SER A 56 -10.34 -8.55 -2.22
CA SER A 56 -11.02 -8.46 -0.92
C SER A 56 -10.19 -7.72 0.12
N ILE A 57 -8.86 -7.77 0.03
CA ILE A 57 -7.92 -7.08 0.93
C ILE A 57 -7.34 -5.82 0.29
N LYS A 58 -7.13 -5.83 -1.04
CA LYS A 58 -6.58 -4.71 -1.83
C LYS A 58 -7.50 -3.50 -1.80
N ILE A 59 -8.79 -3.68 -2.03
CA ILE A 59 -9.73 -2.55 -2.14
C ILE A 59 -9.86 -1.81 -0.80
N PRO A 60 -10.12 -2.48 0.35
CA PRO A 60 -10.14 -1.80 1.65
C PRO A 60 -8.81 -1.12 2.00
N PHE A 61 -7.68 -1.79 1.71
CA PHE A 61 -6.35 -1.21 1.93
C PHE A 61 -6.15 0.08 1.14
N LEU A 62 -6.50 0.08 -0.14
CA LEU A 62 -6.35 1.24 -1.00
C LEU A 62 -7.30 2.38 -0.62
N MET A 63 -8.54 2.07 -0.20
CA MET A 63 -9.45 3.11 0.31
C MET A 63 -8.89 3.73 1.58
N HIS A 64 -8.40 2.92 2.51
CA HIS A 64 -7.80 3.44 3.72
C HIS A 64 -6.55 4.29 3.43
N TYR A 65 -5.69 3.84 2.52
CA TYR A 65 -4.53 4.60 2.04
C TYR A 65 -4.93 5.93 1.39
N GLN A 66 -6.13 6.02 0.78
CA GLN A 66 -6.64 7.27 0.20
C GLN A 66 -7.23 8.24 1.23
N GLY A 67 -7.31 7.86 2.51
CA GLY A 67 -7.81 8.68 3.62
C GLY A 67 -9.21 8.31 4.11
N TYR A 68 -9.82 7.26 3.58
CA TYR A 68 -11.13 6.80 4.07
C TYR A 68 -10.98 6.17 5.47
N LYS A 69 -11.91 6.51 6.36
CA LYS A 69 -12.01 5.93 7.69
C LYS A 69 -12.52 4.49 7.59
N TYR A 70 -12.15 3.65 8.55
CA TYR A 70 -12.63 2.26 8.61
C TYR A 70 -14.16 2.15 8.56
N GLN A 71 -14.86 3.08 9.21
CA GLN A 71 -16.33 3.11 9.22
C GLN A 71 -16.89 3.41 7.82
N GLU A 72 -16.34 4.40 7.11
CA GLU A 72 -16.79 4.75 5.75
C GLU A 72 -16.60 3.58 4.77
N ILE A 73 -15.51 2.81 4.93
CA ILE A 73 -15.25 1.61 4.13
C ILE A 73 -16.23 0.48 4.50
N ALA A 74 -16.52 0.31 5.79
CA ALA A 74 -17.48 -0.67 6.28
C ALA A 74 -18.88 -0.41 5.71
N ASP A 75 -19.33 0.84 5.80
CA ASP A 75 -20.64 1.27 5.30
C ASP A 75 -20.71 1.17 3.78
N HIS A 76 -19.63 1.50 3.06
CA HIS A 76 -19.60 1.45 1.59
C HIS A 76 -19.74 0.03 1.02
N PHE A 77 -19.25 -0.98 1.73
CA PHE A 77 -19.29 -2.37 1.30
C PHE A 77 -20.28 -3.25 2.06
N ASP A 78 -21.06 -2.66 2.98
CA ASP A 78 -21.93 -3.39 3.90
C ASP A 78 -21.18 -4.52 4.64
N LEU A 79 -20.00 -4.18 5.18
CA LEU A 79 -19.13 -5.12 5.89
C LEU A 79 -19.03 -4.74 7.37
N PRO A 80 -18.89 -5.72 8.29
CA PRO A 80 -18.55 -5.42 9.67
C PRO A 80 -17.24 -4.64 9.79
N LEU A 81 -17.18 -3.67 10.71
CA LEU A 81 -15.97 -2.88 10.98
C LEU A 81 -14.74 -3.77 11.27
N GLY A 82 -14.94 -4.89 11.98
CA GLY A 82 -13.89 -5.87 12.26
C GLY A 82 -13.33 -6.52 10.99
N THR A 83 -14.18 -6.79 10.00
CA THR A 83 -13.81 -7.35 8.69
C THR A 83 -12.97 -6.38 7.88
N VAL A 84 -13.31 -5.09 7.91
CA VAL A 84 -12.52 -4.05 7.23
C VAL A 84 -11.13 -3.95 7.85
N LYS A 85 -11.04 -3.90 9.19
CA LYS A 85 -9.77 -3.86 9.91
C LYS A 85 -8.91 -5.10 9.61
N SER A 86 -9.49 -6.29 9.63
CA SER A 86 -8.75 -7.53 9.36
C SER A 86 -8.26 -7.59 7.91
N ARG A 87 -9.07 -7.21 6.93
CA ARG A 87 -8.67 -7.13 5.51
C ARG A 87 -7.50 -6.19 5.29
N ILE A 88 -7.54 -4.99 5.89
CA ILE A 88 -6.44 -4.01 5.81
C ILE A 88 -5.18 -4.54 6.49
N PHE A 89 -5.32 -5.21 7.65
CA PHE A 89 -4.20 -5.85 8.33
C PHE A 89 -3.55 -6.95 7.47
N PHE A 90 -4.36 -7.82 6.84
CA PHE A 90 -3.86 -8.87 5.97
C PHE A 90 -3.15 -8.31 4.74
N ALA A 91 -3.70 -7.29 4.08
CA ALA A 91 -3.03 -6.59 2.98
C ALA A 91 -1.64 -6.07 3.38
N ARG A 92 -1.53 -5.43 4.56
CA ARG A 92 -0.24 -4.96 5.08
C ARG A 92 0.73 -6.10 5.35
N LYS A 93 0.27 -7.20 5.95
CA LYS A 93 1.08 -8.38 6.25
C LYS A 93 1.63 -9.03 4.98
N GLU A 94 0.79 -9.17 3.96
CA GLU A 94 1.15 -9.76 2.68
C GLU A 94 2.13 -8.88 1.91
N LEU A 95 1.85 -7.57 1.82
CA LEU A 95 2.74 -6.62 1.17
C LEU A 95 4.12 -6.58 1.84
N LYS A 96 4.16 -6.60 3.19
CA LYS A 96 5.42 -6.70 3.94
C LYS A 96 6.18 -7.99 3.63
N ALA A 97 5.49 -9.12 3.50
CA ALA A 97 6.10 -10.39 3.13
C ALA A 97 6.67 -10.35 1.69
N LEU A 98 5.95 -9.76 0.74
CA LEU A 98 6.40 -9.58 -0.64
C LEU A 98 7.65 -8.69 -0.74
N ILE A 99 7.64 -7.53 -0.07
CA ILE A 99 8.78 -6.63 0.00
C ILE A 99 9.97 -7.34 0.66
N SER A 100 9.74 -8.03 1.78
CA SER A 100 10.81 -8.77 2.48
C SER A 100 11.37 -9.91 1.61
N LYS A 101 10.54 -10.57 0.81
CA LYS A 101 10.99 -11.62 -0.11
C LYS A 101 11.85 -11.04 -1.25
N ARG A 102 11.46 -9.89 -1.81
CA ARG A 102 12.15 -9.26 -2.96
C ARG A 102 13.44 -8.54 -2.54
N TYR A 103 13.40 -7.77 -1.46
CA TYR A 103 14.54 -6.96 -1.01
C TYR A 103 15.31 -7.57 0.16
N GLY A 104 14.72 -8.49 0.93
CA GLY A 104 15.46 -9.21 1.99
C GLY A 104 16.53 -10.16 1.45
N GLN A 105 16.45 -10.55 0.17
CA GLN A 105 17.53 -11.26 -0.52
C GLN A 105 18.75 -10.37 -0.81
N LEU A 106 18.57 -9.05 -0.95
CA LEU A 106 19.69 -8.11 -1.16
C LEU A 106 20.59 -7.98 0.09
N ARG A 107 20.03 -8.23 1.28
CA ARG A 107 20.77 -8.16 2.56
C ARG A 107 21.56 -9.43 2.91
N ARG A 108 21.39 -10.53 2.18
CA ARG A 108 22.12 -11.80 2.42
C ARG A 108 23.30 -12.03 1.48
N LYS A 109 23.55 -11.14 0.53
CA LYS A 109 24.79 -11.10 -0.26
C LYS A 109 25.67 -9.96 0.26
N SER A 110 26.30 -10.16 1.41
CA SER A 110 27.54 -9.51 1.83
C SER A 110 28.34 -10.52 2.63
#